data_AF-A0A7C2VJV7-F1
#
_entry.id   AF-A0A7C2VJV7-F1
#
_cell.length_a   1.000
_cell.length_b   1.000
_cell.length_c   1.000
_cell.angle_alpha   90.00
_cell.angle_beta   90.00
_cell.angle_gamma   90.00
#
_symmetry.space_group_name_H-M   'P 1'
#
loop_
_entity.id
_entity.type
_entity.pdbx_description
1 polymer ?
#
loop_
_entity_poly.entity_id
_entity_poly.type
_entity_poly.pdbx_seq_one_letter_code
_entity_poly.pdbx_strand_id
1 'polypeptide(L)'
;MAKKDKYELVSELARRRGFFWPAIEIYGGVSGFICYGPLGVLLKERIIRKFREIYVKPLGALEIDSPVIMPERVFEASGHVEHFKEPMVE
;
A
#
# COMPACT_ATOMS: atom_id res chain seq x y z
N MET A 1 7.60 -16.55 28.79
CA MET A 1 7.49 -15.58 27.68
C MET A 1 6.04 -15.56 27.22
N ALA A 2 5.45 -14.38 26.99
CA ALA A 2 4.10 -14.29 26.47
C ALA A 2 4.02 -14.96 25.08
N LYS A 3 2.90 -15.62 24.78
CA LYS A 3 2.64 -16.22 23.47
C LYS A 3 2.54 -15.09 22.45
N LYS A 4 3.42 -15.09 21.44
CA LYS A 4 3.36 -14.11 20.35
C LYS A 4 2.04 -14.22 19.60
N ASP A 5 1.48 -13.08 19.21
CA ASP A 5 0.26 -13.05 18.41
C ASP A 5 0.53 -13.56 16.98
N LYS A 6 -0.50 -14.09 16.31
CA LYS A 6 -0.38 -14.63 14.95
C LYS A 6 0.11 -13.58 13.94
N TYR A 7 -0.30 -12.32 14.09
CA TYR A 7 0.08 -11.24 13.17
C TYR A 7 1.56 -10.89 13.34
N GLU A 8 2.06 -10.89 14.57
CA GLU A 8 3.49 -10.72 14.86
C GLU A 8 4.32 -11.84 14.21
N LEU A 9 3.90 -13.10 14.37
CA LEU A 9 4.58 -14.26 13.78
C LEU A 9 4.62 -14.18 12.25
N VAL A 10 3.51 -13.80 11.62
CA VAL A 10 3.43 -13.65 10.16
C VAL A 10 4.31 -12.49 9.69
N SER A 11 4.28 -11.34 10.37
CA SER A 11 5.11 -10.18 10.03
C SER A 11 6.60 -10.50 10.15
N GLU A 12 7.02 -11.18 11.23
CA GLU A 12 8.40 -11.63 11.41
C GLU A 12 8.84 -12.62 10.32
N LEU A 13 7.97 -13.54 9.90
CA LEU A 13 8.25 -14.45 8.80
C LEU A 13 8.37 -13.70 7.47
N ALA A 14 7.43 -12.80 7.18
CA ALA A 14 7.40 -12.00 5.96
C ALA A 14 8.68 -11.16 5.82
N ARG A 15 9.12 -10.51 6.90
CA ARG A 15 10.38 -9.75 6.95
C ARG A 15 11.59 -10.65 6.71
N ARG A 16 11.70 -11.79 7.41
CA ARG A 16 12.81 -12.74 7.25
C ARG A 16 12.88 -13.37 5.86
N ARG A 17 11.75 -13.50 5.17
CA ARG A 17 11.66 -14.12 3.83
C ARG A 17 11.73 -13.10 2.69
N GLY A 18 11.85 -11.81 2.98
CA GLY A 18 11.98 -10.77 1.95
C GLY A 18 10.67 -10.40 1.26
N PHE A 19 9.56 -10.38 2.00
CA PHE A 19 8.29 -9.83 1.51
C PHE A 19 8.22 -8.31 1.68
N PHE A 20 8.47 -7.78 2.87
CA PHE A 20 8.50 -6.34 3.10
C PHE A 20 9.34 -5.96 4.32
N TRP A 21 9.74 -4.69 4.36
CA TRP A 21 10.39 -4.02 5.49
C TRP A 21 9.78 -2.63 5.70
N PRO A 22 9.87 -2.04 6.90
CA PRO A 22 9.63 -0.62 7.08
C PRO A 22 10.51 0.20 6.11
N ALA A 23 9.94 1.22 5.48
CA ALA A 23 10.73 2.08 4.63
C ALA A 23 11.75 2.84 5.48
N ILE A 24 12.98 3.01 4.96
CA ILE A 24 14.01 3.85 5.58
C ILE A 24 14.47 3.31 6.96
N GLU A 25 14.32 2.00 7.20
CA GLU A 25 14.59 1.33 8.50
C GLU A 25 15.97 1.67 9.08
N ILE A 26 17.03 1.71 8.26
CA ILE A 26 18.41 1.98 8.73
C ILE A 26 18.63 3.42 9.22
N TYR A 27 17.69 4.33 8.95
CA TYR A 27 17.71 5.72 9.40
C TYR A 27 16.62 6.01 10.45
N GLY A 28 16.04 4.97 11.07
CA GLY A 28 14.99 5.10 12.09
C GLY A 28 13.57 4.83 11.59
N GLY A 29 13.40 4.65 10.28
CA GLY A 29 12.11 4.32 9.67
C GLY A 29 11.12 5.49 9.60
N VAL A 30 10.10 5.34 8.76
CA VAL A 30 8.96 6.27 8.69
C VAL A 30 7.67 5.47 8.82
N SER A 31 6.89 5.76 9.87
CA SER A 31 5.59 5.12 10.10
C SER A 31 4.67 5.30 8.90
N GLY A 32 3.95 4.24 8.54
CA GLY A 32 3.03 4.23 7.40
C GLY A 32 3.67 3.88 6.05
N PHE A 33 5.01 3.80 5.96
CA PHE A 33 5.70 3.46 4.71
C PHE A 33 6.41 2.11 4.78
N ILE A 34 6.35 1.35 3.69
CA ILE A 34 6.99 0.04 3.55
C ILE A 34 7.73 -0.09 2.22
N CYS A 35 8.80 -0.89 2.22
CA CYS A 35 9.52 -1.32 1.04
C CYS A 35 9.21 -2.79 0.77
N TYR A 36 8.74 -3.10 -0.44
CA TYR A 36 8.55 -4.50 -0.86
C TYR A 36 9.89 -5.13 -1.24
N GLY A 37 10.15 -6.32 -0.70
CA GLY A 37 11.31 -7.12 -1.06
C GLY A 37 11.10 -7.99 -2.29
N PRO A 38 12.09 -8.83 -2.65
CA PRO A 38 12.02 -9.64 -3.88
C PRO A 38 10.76 -10.49 -3.99
N LEU A 39 10.33 -11.15 -2.90
CA LEU A 39 9.09 -11.93 -2.90
C LEU A 39 7.85 -11.05 -2.83
N GLY A 40 7.93 -9.89 -2.17
CA GLY A 40 6.82 -8.96 -2.03
C GLY A 40 6.44 -8.27 -3.33
N VAL A 41 7.44 -7.85 -4.12
CA VAL A 41 7.23 -7.26 -5.46
C VAL A 41 6.50 -8.27 -6.34
N LEU A 42 6.99 -9.51 -6.42
CA LEU A 42 6.35 -10.57 -7.21
C LEU A 42 4.95 -10.89 -6.72
N LEU A 43 4.72 -10.91 -5.40
CA LEU A 43 3.38 -11.14 -4.84
C LEU A 43 2.43 -10.00 -5.21
N LYS A 44 2.84 -8.74 -5.03
CA LYS A 44 2.06 -7.55 -5.38
C LYS A 44 1.65 -7.58 -6.85
N GLU A 45 2.59 -7.83 -7.75
CA GLU A 45 2.34 -7.93 -9.19
C GLU A 45 1.36 -9.05 -9.54
N ARG A 46 1.49 -10.21 -8.90
CA ARG A 46 0.56 -11.34 -9.11
C ARG A 46 -0.85 -11.01 -8.65
N ILE A 47 -1.00 -10.30 -7.53
CA ILE A 47 -2.30 -9.84 -7.03
C ILE A 47 -2.93 -8.86 -8.03
N ILE A 48 -2.17 -7.86 -8.48
CA ILE A 48 -2.65 -6.88 -9.48
C ILE A 48 -3.05 -7.58 -10.79
N ARG A 49 -2.24 -8.53 -11.28
CA ARG A 49 -2.56 -9.31 -12.47
C ARG A 49 -3.86 -10.10 -12.29
N LYS A 50 -4.04 -10.72 -11.12
CA LYS A 50 -5.25 -11.49 -10.81
C LYS A 50 -6.49 -10.59 -10.76
N PHE A 51 -6.36 -9.38 -10.22
CA PHE A 51 -7.43 -8.38 -10.23
C PHE A 51 -7.84 -8.01 -11.66
N ARG A 52 -6.86 -7.75 -12.54
CA ARG A 52 -7.12 -7.46 -13.97
C ARG A 52 -7.83 -8.62 -14.69
N GLU A 53 -7.43 -9.86 -14.41
CA GLU A 53 -8.05 -11.06 -14.97
C GLU A 53 -9.52 -11.22 -14.54
N ILE A 54 -9.84 -10.89 -13.29
CA ILE A 54 -11.17 -11.07 -12.72
C ILE A 54 -12.11 -9.92 -13.11
N TYR A 55 -11.62 -8.68 -13.13
CA TYR A 55 -12.47 -7.50 -13.24
C TYR A 55 -12.26 -6.74 -14.54
N VAL A 56 -11.02 -6.33 -14.85
CA VAL A 56 -10.76 -5.42 -15.98
C VAL A 56 -11.12 -6.09 -17.31
N LYS A 57 -10.60 -7.30 -17.57
CA LYS A 57 -10.86 -7.99 -18.84
C LYS A 57 -12.33 -8.38 -19.02
N PRO A 58 -13.01 -9.02 -18.04
CA PRO A 58 -14.38 -9.47 -18.24
C PRO A 58 -15.40 -8.32 -18.36
N LEU A 59 -15.12 -7.18 -17.73
CA LEU A 59 -15.97 -6.00 -17.83
C LEU A 59 -15.65 -5.14 -19.07
N GLY A 60 -14.62 -5.48 -19.85
CA GLY A 60 -14.16 -4.65 -20.96
C GLY A 60 -13.73 -3.25 -20.52
N ALA A 61 -13.22 -3.11 -19.29
CA ALA A 61 -12.84 -1.83 -18.73
C ALA A 61 -11.58 -1.26 -19.42
N LEU A 62 -11.55 0.05 -19.62
CA LEU A 62 -10.38 0.77 -20.12
C LEU A 62 -9.45 1.10 -18.95
N GLU A 63 -8.33 0.38 -18.88
CA GLU A 63 -7.28 0.66 -17.89
C GLU A 63 -6.43 1.86 -18.35
N ILE A 64 -6.24 2.84 -17.46
CA ILE A 64 -5.40 4.03 -17.69
C ILE A 64 -4.41 4.19 -16.52
N ASP A 65 -3.29 4.86 -16.78
CA ASP A 65 -2.31 5.25 -15.77
C ASP A 65 -2.18 6.78 -15.74
N SER A 66 -2.20 7.36 -14.55
CA SER A 66 -2.21 8.82 -14.35
C SER A 66 -1.13 9.24 -13.36
N PRO A 67 -0.61 10.48 -13.45
CA PRO A 67 0.35 11.00 -12.49
C PRO A 67 -0.15 10.93 -11.04
N VAL A 68 0.77 10.66 -10.10
CA VAL A 68 0.46 10.70 -8.66
C VAL A 68 0.38 12.15 -8.15
N ILE A 69 1.21 13.04 -8.70
CA ILE A 69 1.22 14.47 -8.35
C ILE A 69 0.22 15.19 -9.25
N MET A 70 -0.74 15.88 -8.64
CA MET A 70 -1.82 16.58 -9.32
C MET A 70 -1.92 18.05 -8.86
N PRO A 71 -2.42 18.97 -9.71
CA PRO A 71 -2.70 20.35 -9.29
C PRO A 71 -3.75 20.40 -8.17
N GLU A 72 -3.56 21.32 -7.22
CA GLU A 72 -4.46 21.53 -6.06
C GLU A 72 -5.94 21.62 -6.45
N ARG A 73 -6.23 22.36 -7.53
CA ARG A 73 -7.60 22.57 -8.04
C ARG A 73 -8.38 21.27 -8.30
N VAL A 74 -7.68 20.16 -8.59
CA VAL A 74 -8.31 18.84 -8.77
C VAL A 74 -8.87 18.31 -7.44
N PHE A 75 -8.14 18.51 -6.34
CA PHE A 75 -8.55 18.09 -5.00
C PHE A 75 -9.63 19.00 -4.42
N GLU A 76 -9.61 20.29 -4.75
CA GLU A 76 -10.70 21.23 -4.42
C GLU A 76 -11.99 20.83 -5.13
N ALA A 77 -11.94 20.67 -6.46
CA ALA A 77 -13.12 20.35 -7.27
C ALA A 77 -13.75 19.00 -6.93
N SER A 78 -12.95 18.04 -6.45
CA SER A 78 -13.45 16.74 -5.97
C SER A 78 -13.88 16.74 -4.50
N GLY A 79 -13.74 17.86 -3.78
CA GLY A 79 -14.13 18.00 -2.38
C GLY A 79 -13.16 17.39 -1.36
N HIS A 80 -12.02 16.84 -1.78
CA HIS A 80 -11.03 16.20 -0.89
C HIS A 80 -10.48 17.19 0.14
N VAL A 81 -10.22 18.44 -0.27
CA VAL A 81 -9.67 19.49 0.62
C VAL A 81 -10.61 19.78 1.80
N GLU A 82 -11.92 19.72 1.59
CA GLU A 82 -12.90 20.01 2.63
C GLU A 82 -13.13 18.80 3.54
N HIS A 83 -13.25 17.60 2.96
CA HIS A 83 -13.79 16.42 3.65
C HIS A 83 -12.73 15.43 4.15
N PHE A 84 -11.52 15.42 3.59
CA PHE A 84 -10.48 14.47 3.99
C PHE A 84 -9.72 14.98 5.23
N LYS A 85 -10.43 15.05 6.36
CA LYS A 85 -9.90 15.53 7.65
C LYS A 85 -10.27 14.56 8.75
N GLU A 86 -9.26 14.03 9.44
CA GLU A 86 -9.44 13.34 10.71
C GLU A 86 -9.34 14.38 11.84
N PRO A 87 -10.32 14.47 12.74
CA PRO A 87 -10.21 15.35 13.90
C PRO A 87 -9.06 14.86 14.77
N MET A 88 -7.94 15.58 14.73
CA MET A 88 -6.82 15.33 15.64
C MET A 88 -7.18 15.91 17.01
N VAL A 89 -7.17 15.05 18.02
CA VAL A 89 -7.22 15.47 19.42
C VAL A 89 -5.79 15.48 19.92
N GLU A 90 -5.33 16.63 20.44
CA GLU A 90 -4.07 16.70 21.21
C GLU A 90 -4.25 16.14 22.63
#